data_AF-D7TZY7-F1
#
_entry.id   AF-D7TZY7-F1
#
_cell.length_a   1.000
_cell.length_b   1.000
_cell.length_c   1.000
_cell.angle_alpha   90.00
_cell.angle_beta   90.00
_cell.angle_gamma   90.00
#
_symmetry.space_group_name_H-M   'P 1'
#
loop_
_entity.id
_entity.type
_entity.pdbx_description
1 polymer ?
#
loop_
_entity_poly.entity_id
_entity_poly.type
_entity_poly.pdbx_seq_one_letter_code
_entity_poly.pdbx_strand_id
1 'polypeptide(L)'
;MQIPSICIKSVKKKKVDQLQDSVQRLEEKLSNLESENQVLRQQALAISPTAKALSARPKTPILQRTPENGNVLNGEAKKQLDSSLALSSPQEPVSEEKPQKSLNEKQQENQDLLIKCISQDLGFSGGRPIAACLIYKSLLQWRSFEVERTSVFDRIIQKIGAAIEVKDNDDVLSYWLCNSSTLLLLLQRTLKASGAASLTPQIKIYLKI
;
A
#
# COMPACT_ATOMS: atom_id res chain seq x y z
N MET A 1 -11.20 2.65 -25.31
CA MET A 1 -10.95 2.02 -23.98
C MET A 1 -10.08 2.96 -23.13
N GLN A 2 -10.64 4.09 -22.69
CA GLN A 2 -9.90 5.26 -22.16
C GLN A 2 -9.96 5.39 -20.63
N ILE A 3 -10.92 4.71 -20.00
CA ILE A 3 -11.37 4.97 -18.63
C ILE A 3 -10.27 4.76 -17.56
N PRO A 4 -9.45 3.68 -17.60
CA PRO A 4 -8.39 3.49 -16.61
C PRO A 4 -7.33 4.60 -16.68
N SER A 5 -6.96 5.02 -17.90
CA SER A 5 -5.97 6.09 -18.11
C SER A 5 -6.48 7.45 -17.63
N ILE A 6 -7.78 7.74 -17.77
CA ILE A 6 -8.39 8.99 -17.29
C ILE A 6 -8.37 9.02 -15.75
N CYS A 7 -8.71 7.91 -15.11
CA CYS A 7 -8.75 7.83 -13.65
C CYS A 7 -7.37 8.04 -13.02
N ILE A 8 -6.33 7.40 -13.59
CA ILE A 8 -4.93 7.59 -13.16
C ILE A 8 -4.48 9.04 -13.37
N LYS A 9 -4.85 9.66 -14.50
CA LYS A 9 -4.54 11.07 -14.76
C LYS A 9 -5.21 12.01 -13.76
N SER A 10 -6.47 11.75 -13.40
CA SER A 10 -7.22 12.53 -12.40
C SER A 10 -6.55 12.50 -11.03
N VAL A 11 -6.20 11.31 -10.54
CA VAL A 11 -5.52 11.14 -9.24
C VAL A 11 -4.15 11.82 -9.23
N LYS A 12 -3.38 11.71 -10.32
CA LYS A 12 -2.10 12.40 -10.45
C LYS A 12 -2.26 13.93 -10.44
N LYS A 13 -3.26 14.45 -11.14
CA LYS A 13 -3.54 15.90 -11.19
C LYS A 13 -3.82 16.47 -9.81
N LYS A 14 -4.73 15.84 -9.04
CA LYS A 14 -5.01 16.25 -7.64
C LYS A 14 -3.76 16.31 -6.75
N LYS A 15 -2.86 15.32 -6.87
CA LYS A 15 -1.60 15.30 -6.10
C LYS A 15 -0.65 16.42 -6.51
N VAL A 16 -0.60 16.75 -7.80
CA VAL A 16 0.20 17.87 -8.31
C VAL A 16 -0.34 19.18 -7.77
N ASP A 17 -1.66 19.39 -7.83
CA ASP A 17 -2.31 20.60 -7.34
C ASP A 17 -2.04 20.79 -5.81
N GLN A 18 -2.17 19.72 -5.00
CA GLN A 18 -1.82 19.78 -3.56
C GLN A 18 -0.35 20.14 -3.30
N LEU A 19 0.58 19.56 -4.05
CA LEU A 19 2.01 19.85 -3.91
C LEU A 19 2.31 21.29 -4.29
N GLN A 20 1.69 21.78 -5.38
CA GLN A 20 1.83 23.16 -5.83
C GLN A 20 1.35 24.15 -4.75
N ASP A 21 0.19 23.91 -4.14
CA ASP A 21 -0.32 24.73 -3.03
C ASP A 21 0.60 24.68 -1.80
N SER A 22 1.23 23.54 -1.53
CA SER A 22 2.19 23.40 -0.43
C SER A 22 3.48 24.18 -0.70
N VAL A 23 3.99 24.14 -1.94
CA VAL A 23 5.18 24.89 -2.35
C VAL A 23 4.91 26.38 -2.26
N GLN A 24 3.80 26.87 -2.81
CA GLN A 24 3.45 28.29 -2.77
C GLN A 24 3.38 28.83 -1.33
N ARG A 25 2.71 28.11 -0.42
CA ARG A 25 2.65 28.51 0.99
C ARG A 25 4.01 28.49 1.69
N LEU A 26 4.90 27.58 1.32
CA LEU A 26 6.26 27.55 1.85
C LEU A 26 7.10 28.72 1.31
N GLU A 27 6.96 29.07 0.03
CA GLU A 27 7.60 30.24 -0.59
C GLU A 27 7.15 31.54 0.09
N GLU A 28 5.86 31.70 0.35
CA GLU A 28 5.31 32.85 1.09
C GLU A 28 5.88 32.93 2.51
N LYS A 29 5.93 31.80 3.23
CA LYS A 29 6.54 31.74 4.58
C LYS A 29 8.03 32.07 4.55
N LEU A 30 8.76 31.60 3.54
CA LEU A 30 10.18 31.91 3.37
C LEU A 30 10.40 33.41 3.14
N SER A 31 9.61 34.02 2.25
CA SER A 31 9.65 35.46 1.98
C SER A 31 9.37 36.29 3.24
N ASN A 32 8.35 35.91 4.01
CA ASN A 32 8.03 36.57 5.28
C ASN A 32 9.19 36.47 6.29
N LEU A 33 9.74 35.27 6.50
CA LEU A 33 10.87 35.05 7.41
C LEU A 33 12.14 35.76 6.95
N GLU A 34 12.39 35.82 5.64
CA GLU A 34 13.51 36.57 5.07
C GLU A 34 13.36 38.08 5.36
N SER A 35 12.15 38.63 5.19
CA SER A 35 11.86 40.02 5.52
C SER A 35 12.02 40.33 7.01
N GLU A 36 11.51 39.47 7.90
CA GLU A 36 11.68 39.60 9.35
C GLU A 36 13.17 39.55 9.73
N ASN A 37 13.93 38.62 9.14
CA ASN A 37 15.37 38.51 9.38
C ASN A 37 16.11 39.78 8.93
N GLN A 38 15.73 40.35 7.79
CA GLN A 38 16.33 41.58 7.27
C GLN A 38 16.04 42.77 8.19
N VAL A 39 14.82 42.90 8.69
CA VAL A 39 14.43 43.93 9.66
C VAL A 39 15.21 43.77 10.97
N LEU A 40 15.32 42.57 11.51
CA LEU A 40 16.09 42.30 12.74
C LEU A 40 17.57 42.66 12.56
N ARG A 41 18.16 42.34 11.41
CA ARG A 41 19.54 42.75 11.08
C ARG A 41 19.68 44.27 10.99
N GLN A 42 18.73 44.98 10.38
CA GLN A 42 18.74 46.44 10.32
C GLN A 42 18.60 47.08 11.70
N GLN A 43 17.71 46.55 12.55
CA GLN A 43 17.56 47.02 13.93
C GLN A 43 18.86 46.81 14.73
N ALA A 44 19.52 45.65 14.61
CA ALA A 44 20.80 45.40 15.28
C ALA A 44 21.90 46.41 14.87
N LEU A 45 21.91 46.87 13.62
CA LEU A 45 22.84 47.91 13.14
C LEU A 45 22.47 49.31 13.68
N ALA A 46 21.19 49.60 13.87
CA ALA A 46 20.70 50.87 14.38
C ALA A 46 20.90 51.05 15.89
N ILE A 47 21.03 49.95 16.66
CA ILE A 47 21.25 49.98 18.11
C ILE A 47 22.74 50.17 18.47
N SER A 48 23.60 50.62 17.54
CA SER A 48 25.00 50.95 17.85
C SER A 48 25.11 52.35 18.48
N PRO A 49 25.36 52.49 19.80
CA PRO A 49 25.83 53.76 20.33
C PRO A 49 27.32 53.89 19.98
N THR A 50 27.74 55.10 19.68
CA THR A 50 29.10 55.50 19.34
C THR A 50 30.16 54.90 20.29
N ALA A 51 30.72 53.74 19.95
CA ALA A 51 31.86 53.16 20.66
C ALA A 51 33.17 53.60 19.98
N LYS A 52 33.52 54.88 20.14
CA LYS A 52 34.92 55.32 20.01
C LYS A 52 35.56 55.31 21.41
N ALA A 53 36.67 54.58 21.53
CA ALA A 53 37.60 54.51 22.67
C ALA A 53 37.04 53.67 23.86
N LEU A 54 37.76 52.73 24.48
CA LEU A 54 39.18 52.56 24.68
C LEU A 54 39.55 51.07 24.71
N SER A 55 40.81 50.79 24.39
CA SER A 55 41.48 49.50 24.52
C SER A 55 41.54 49.03 25.96
N ALA A 56 41.25 47.75 26.22
CA ALA A 56 41.84 47.02 27.33
C ALA A 56 41.75 45.50 27.10
N ARG A 57 42.80 44.98 26.50
CA ARG A 57 43.17 43.56 26.56
C ARG A 57 43.62 43.23 27.99
N PRO A 58 43.33 42.02 28.52
CA PRO A 58 44.43 41.21 29.01
C PRO A 58 44.44 39.77 28.47
N LYS A 59 45.64 39.18 28.46
CA LYS A 59 46.00 37.85 27.93
C LYS A 59 46.11 36.82 29.07
N THR A 60 45.72 35.57 28.77
CA THR A 60 46.38 34.24 29.10
C THR A 60 46.45 33.78 30.58
N PRO A 61 46.55 32.46 30.92
CA PRO A 61 47.26 31.42 30.14
C PRO A 61 46.67 30.00 30.05
N ILE A 62 47.35 29.27 29.16
CA ILE A 62 47.25 27.88 28.70
C ILE A 62 47.99 26.95 29.67
N LEU A 63 47.40 25.79 30.01
CA LEU A 63 48.00 24.57 30.61
C LEU A 63 47.02 23.41 30.31
N GLN A 64 47.35 22.15 29.98
CA GLN A 64 48.57 21.43 29.62
C GLN A 64 48.13 20.00 29.14
N ARG A 65 48.72 19.50 28.05
CA ARG A 65 49.11 18.10 27.72
C ARG A 65 48.22 16.86 28.05
N THR A 66 47.83 16.17 26.96
CA THR A 66 47.73 14.71 26.57
C THR A 66 48.24 13.57 27.50
N PRO A 67 48.07 12.23 27.21
CA PRO A 67 47.14 11.43 26.34
C PRO A 67 46.69 10.03 26.96
N GLU A 68 46.09 9.14 26.14
CA GLU A 68 46.17 7.63 26.15
C GLU A 68 45.01 6.72 26.66
N ASN A 69 44.39 6.00 25.70
CA ASN A 69 44.36 4.52 25.49
C ASN A 69 43.47 3.52 26.31
N GLY A 70 42.93 2.51 25.59
CA GLY A 70 42.39 1.21 26.06
C GLY A 70 40.87 1.02 25.88
N ASN A 71 40.34 0.23 24.93
CA ASN A 71 40.24 -1.25 24.85
C ASN A 71 39.64 -1.82 26.16
N VAL A 72 38.63 -2.71 26.21
CA VAL A 72 38.54 -4.07 25.64
C VAL A 72 37.08 -4.56 25.69
N LEU A 73 36.74 -5.40 24.72
CA LEU A 73 35.65 -6.38 24.64
C LEU A 73 35.41 -7.16 25.96
N ASN A 74 34.14 -7.47 26.28
CA ASN A 74 33.76 -8.56 27.18
C ASN A 74 32.38 -9.08 26.73
N GLY A 75 32.10 -10.35 26.45
CA GLY A 75 32.81 -11.58 26.78
C GLY A 75 31.96 -12.44 27.73
N GLU A 76 31.12 -13.32 27.14
CA GLU A 76 30.71 -14.66 27.66
C GLU A 76 29.76 -14.65 28.90
N ALA A 77 28.83 -15.61 29.15
CA ALA A 77 28.74 -17.06 28.94
C ALA A 77 27.25 -17.51 28.89
N LYS A 78 26.81 -18.47 28.04
CA LYS A 78 26.58 -19.93 28.29
C LYS A 78 25.93 -20.25 29.66
N LYS A 79 24.98 -21.18 29.87
CA LYS A 79 24.45 -22.42 29.23
C LYS A 79 23.15 -22.76 30.04
N GLN A 80 22.13 -23.52 29.58
CA GLN A 80 22.01 -25.00 29.66
C GLN A 80 20.49 -25.34 29.45
N LEU A 81 20.07 -26.14 28.45
CA LEU A 81 19.64 -27.57 28.50
C LEU A 81 18.71 -27.93 29.69
N ASP A 82 17.65 -28.75 29.64
CA ASP A 82 17.03 -29.67 28.66
C ASP A 82 15.70 -30.16 29.32
N SER A 83 14.70 -30.62 28.58
CA SER A 83 13.67 -31.54 29.12
C SER A 83 12.86 -32.19 28.00
N SER A 84 13.10 -33.48 27.81
CA SER A 84 12.31 -34.39 26.99
C SER A 84 11.89 -35.59 27.83
N LEU A 85 10.64 -36.03 27.74
CA LEU A 85 10.27 -37.45 27.91
C LEU A 85 9.12 -37.85 26.96
N ALA A 86 9.41 -38.93 26.23
CA ALA A 86 8.64 -39.83 25.38
C ALA A 86 7.41 -40.48 26.08
N LEU A 87 6.46 -41.26 25.51
CA LEU A 87 6.15 -41.91 24.22
C LEU A 87 4.74 -42.55 24.38
N SER A 88 3.96 -42.73 23.30
CA SER A 88 3.28 -44.00 22.88
C SER A 88 1.99 -43.79 22.04
N SER A 89 1.89 -44.55 20.95
CA SER A 89 0.78 -44.72 19.99
C SER A 89 0.17 -46.11 20.20
N PRO A 90 -1.13 -46.39 19.89
CA PRO A 90 -1.44 -47.11 18.63
C PRO A 90 -2.85 -46.87 17.98
N GLN A 91 -2.86 -46.97 16.63
CA GLN A 91 -3.92 -47.47 15.73
C GLN A 91 -5.22 -46.67 15.44
N GLU A 92 -5.25 -46.04 14.25
CA GLU A 92 -6.19 -46.20 13.10
C GLU A 92 -7.72 -46.39 13.36
N PRO A 93 -8.61 -45.68 12.63
CA PRO A 93 -8.79 -46.00 11.21
C PRO A 93 -8.87 -44.79 10.26
N VAL A 94 -8.23 -44.99 9.10
CA VAL A 94 -8.59 -44.45 7.79
C VAL A 94 -10.07 -43.98 7.70
N SER A 95 -10.29 -42.67 7.69
CA SER A 95 -11.56 -42.08 7.24
C SER A 95 -11.33 -41.43 5.88
N GLU A 96 -11.36 -42.24 4.83
CA GLU A 96 -11.42 -41.83 3.42
C GLU A 96 -12.76 -41.13 3.11
N GLU A 97 -12.98 -39.89 3.58
CA GLU A 97 -14.18 -39.14 3.16
C GLU A 97 -13.99 -37.61 3.01
N LYS A 98 -12.76 -37.05 3.03
CA LYS A 98 -12.65 -35.58 3.08
C LYS A 98 -11.48 -34.86 2.37
N PRO A 99 -11.07 -35.19 1.13
CA PRO A 99 -10.28 -34.25 0.32
C PRO A 99 -11.11 -33.04 -0.16
N GLN A 100 -12.41 -33.22 -0.46
CA GLN A 100 -13.24 -32.18 -1.07
C GLN A 100 -13.81 -31.14 -0.09
N LYS A 101 -14.22 -31.52 1.13
CA LYS A 101 -14.75 -30.54 2.10
C LYS A 101 -13.64 -29.64 2.67
N SER A 102 -12.40 -30.16 2.87
CA SER A 102 -11.25 -29.35 3.30
C SER A 102 -10.78 -28.36 2.22
N LEU A 103 -10.86 -28.76 0.94
CA LEU A 103 -10.62 -27.87 -0.20
C LEU A 103 -11.61 -26.70 -0.22
N ASN A 104 -12.89 -26.98 0.01
CA ASN A 104 -13.96 -25.97 0.02
C ASN A 104 -13.82 -25.01 1.21
N GLU A 105 -13.50 -25.54 2.40
CA GLU A 105 -13.25 -24.77 3.62
C GLU A 105 -12.04 -23.82 3.46
N LYS A 106 -10.93 -24.32 2.90
CA LYS A 106 -9.76 -23.50 2.55
C LYS A 106 -10.09 -22.44 1.50
N GLN A 107 -10.96 -22.76 0.54
CA GLN A 107 -11.39 -21.79 -0.47
C GLN A 107 -12.23 -20.68 0.16
N GLN A 108 -13.08 -20.99 1.13
CA GLN A 108 -13.85 -20.03 1.88
C GLN A 108 -12.95 -19.09 2.71
N GLU A 109 -11.97 -19.64 3.44
CA GLU A 109 -10.98 -18.84 4.19
C GLU A 109 -10.20 -17.88 3.28
N ASN A 110 -9.78 -18.36 2.10
CA ASN A 110 -9.09 -17.54 1.12
C ASN A 110 -9.97 -16.39 0.59
N GLN A 111 -11.27 -16.63 0.41
CA GLN A 111 -12.21 -15.55 0.06
C GLN A 111 -12.34 -14.53 1.20
N ASP A 112 -12.39 -14.99 2.45
CA ASP A 112 -12.47 -14.09 3.62
C ASP A 112 -11.21 -13.22 3.74
N LEU A 113 -10.04 -13.80 3.49
CA LEU A 113 -8.77 -13.06 3.39
C LEU A 113 -8.80 -12.03 2.28
N LEU A 114 -9.30 -12.38 1.09
CA LEU A 114 -9.45 -11.42 -0.01
C LEU A 114 -10.35 -10.24 0.40
N ILE A 115 -11.53 -10.53 0.98
CA ILE A 115 -12.46 -9.49 1.45
C ILE A 115 -11.78 -8.60 2.49
N LYS A 116 -11.02 -9.17 3.42
CA LYS A 116 -10.24 -8.41 4.42
C LYS A 116 -9.15 -7.55 3.78
N CYS A 117 -8.45 -8.03 2.77
CA CYS A 117 -7.42 -7.28 2.06
C CYS A 117 -8.01 -6.09 1.30
N ILE A 118 -9.08 -6.30 0.52
CA ILE A 118 -9.70 -5.22 -0.27
C ILE A 118 -10.48 -4.23 0.60
N SER A 119 -10.73 -4.56 1.86
CA SER A 119 -11.29 -3.62 2.85
C SER A 119 -10.27 -2.59 3.34
N GLN A 120 -8.98 -2.80 3.09
CA GLN A 120 -7.91 -1.89 3.46
C GLN A 120 -7.63 -0.89 2.34
N ASP A 121 -6.95 0.22 2.66
CA ASP A 121 -6.44 1.14 1.64
C ASP A 121 -5.19 0.55 0.97
N LEU A 122 -5.42 -0.11 -0.17
CA LEU A 122 -4.34 -0.73 -0.96
C LEU A 122 -3.68 0.26 -1.93
N GLY A 123 -4.34 1.38 -2.25
CA GLY A 123 -3.81 2.40 -3.16
C GLY A 123 -3.40 1.90 -4.56
N PHE A 124 -2.33 2.50 -5.09
CA PHE A 124 -1.83 2.27 -6.45
C PHE A 124 -0.33 1.96 -6.44
N SER A 125 0.12 1.08 -7.34
CA SER A 125 1.55 0.84 -7.61
C SER A 125 1.85 0.98 -9.10
N GLY A 126 2.82 1.82 -9.46
CA GLY A 126 3.15 2.09 -10.87
C GLY A 126 1.96 2.61 -11.69
N GLY A 127 1.01 3.30 -11.05
CA GLY A 127 -0.25 3.75 -11.66
C GLY A 127 -1.31 2.64 -11.82
N ARG A 128 -1.07 1.42 -11.34
CA ARG A 128 -2.05 0.32 -11.40
C ARG A 128 -2.85 0.27 -10.09
N PRO A 129 -4.19 0.19 -10.15
CA PRO A 129 -5.03 0.01 -8.96
C PRO A 129 -4.82 -1.38 -8.37
N ILE A 130 -4.31 -1.45 -7.13
CA ILE A 130 -3.86 -2.71 -6.52
C ILE A 130 -5.05 -3.63 -6.21
N ALA A 131 -6.16 -3.11 -5.69
CA ALA A 131 -7.32 -3.95 -5.35
C ALA A 131 -7.91 -4.65 -6.59
N ALA A 132 -8.04 -3.93 -7.72
CA ALA A 132 -8.49 -4.53 -8.98
C ALA A 132 -7.59 -5.67 -9.45
N CYS A 133 -6.27 -5.50 -9.33
CA CYS A 133 -5.30 -6.53 -9.69
C CYS A 133 -5.39 -7.75 -8.76
N LEU A 134 -5.55 -7.53 -7.46
CA LEU A 134 -5.67 -8.59 -6.46
C LEU A 134 -6.95 -9.41 -6.67
N ILE A 135 -8.09 -8.75 -6.84
CA ILE A 135 -9.38 -9.38 -7.12
C ILE A 135 -9.28 -10.22 -8.39
N TYR A 136 -8.83 -9.61 -9.49
CA TYR A 136 -8.73 -10.29 -10.77
C TYR A 136 -7.87 -11.57 -10.71
N LYS A 137 -6.68 -11.47 -10.09
CA LYS A 137 -5.78 -12.63 -9.93
C LYS A 137 -6.42 -13.73 -9.08
N SER A 138 -7.12 -13.36 -8.01
CA SER A 138 -7.79 -14.32 -7.12
C SER A 138 -8.89 -15.09 -7.87
N LEU A 139 -9.73 -14.37 -8.63
CA LEU A 139 -10.80 -14.96 -9.43
C LEU A 139 -10.26 -15.91 -10.51
N LEU A 140 -9.13 -15.57 -11.15
CA LEU A 140 -8.47 -16.47 -12.09
C LEU A 140 -7.93 -17.73 -11.41
N GLN A 141 -7.22 -17.57 -10.29
CA GLN A 141 -6.61 -18.68 -9.58
C GLN A 141 -7.66 -19.68 -9.08
N TRP A 142 -8.83 -19.19 -8.65
CA TRP A 142 -9.94 -20.03 -8.20
C TRP A 142 -10.87 -20.48 -9.33
N ARG A 143 -10.57 -20.14 -10.60
CA ARG A 143 -11.40 -20.42 -11.78
C ARG A 143 -12.87 -20.05 -11.57
N SER A 144 -13.13 -18.91 -10.92
CA SER A 144 -14.48 -18.49 -10.55
C SER A 144 -15.42 -18.24 -11.74
N PHE A 145 -14.91 -18.28 -12.97
CA PHE A 145 -15.67 -18.09 -14.21
C PHE A 145 -16.27 -19.39 -14.78
N GLU A 146 -15.78 -20.56 -14.37
CA GLU A 146 -16.21 -21.86 -14.91
C GLU A 146 -17.43 -22.42 -14.16
N VAL A 147 -17.68 -21.92 -12.94
CA VAL A 147 -18.74 -22.40 -12.04
C VAL A 147 -19.93 -21.46 -12.12
N GLU A 148 -21.15 -22.01 -12.18
CA GLU A 148 -22.38 -21.23 -12.11
C GLU A 148 -22.49 -20.51 -10.76
N ARG A 149 -22.50 -19.16 -10.80
CA ARG A 149 -22.52 -18.19 -9.68
C ARG A 149 -21.70 -18.57 -8.44
N THR A 150 -20.46 -18.08 -8.37
CA THR A 150 -19.68 -18.08 -7.12
C THR A 150 -20.05 -16.89 -6.23
N SER A 151 -20.39 -17.15 -4.96
CA SER A 151 -20.75 -16.13 -3.94
C SER A 151 -19.69 -15.04 -3.73
N VAL A 152 -18.43 -15.30 -4.10
CA VAL A 152 -17.33 -14.33 -4.03
C VAL A 152 -17.61 -13.06 -4.86
N PHE A 153 -18.30 -13.16 -6.00
CA PHE A 153 -18.65 -11.98 -6.79
C PHE A 153 -19.60 -11.06 -6.03
N ASP A 154 -20.66 -11.61 -5.45
CA ASP A 154 -21.63 -10.85 -4.67
C ASP A 154 -20.97 -10.17 -3.48
N ARG A 155 -20.07 -10.87 -2.78
CA ARG A 155 -19.31 -10.32 -1.65
C ARG A 155 -18.37 -9.18 -2.08
N ILE A 156 -17.70 -9.31 -3.23
CA ILE A 156 -16.87 -8.23 -3.79
C ILE A 156 -17.74 -7.02 -4.16
N ILE A 157 -18.87 -7.25 -4.85
CA ILE A 157 -19.79 -6.19 -5.26
C ILE A 157 -20.33 -5.46 -4.03
N GLN A 158 -20.78 -6.18 -3.01
CA GLN A 158 -21.23 -5.61 -1.74
C GLN A 158 -20.12 -4.78 -1.08
N LYS A 159 -18.89 -5.28 -1.07
CA LYS A 159 -17.76 -4.56 -0.46
C LYS A 159 -17.45 -3.25 -1.19
N ILE A 160 -17.46 -3.27 -2.52
CA ILE A 160 -17.28 -2.07 -3.36
C ILE A 160 -18.44 -1.11 -3.16
N GLY A 161 -19.69 -1.60 -3.18
CA GLY A 161 -20.90 -0.81 -2.98
C GLY A 161 -20.89 -0.08 -1.65
N ALA A 162 -20.64 -0.79 -0.55
CA ALA A 162 -20.54 -0.22 0.79
C ALA A 162 -19.45 0.87 0.88
N ALA A 163 -18.35 0.72 0.14
CA ALA A 163 -17.29 1.71 0.14
C ALA A 163 -17.62 2.97 -0.68
N ILE A 164 -18.51 2.85 -1.68
CA ILE A 164 -18.98 3.95 -2.54
C ILE A 164 -20.15 4.71 -1.88
N GLU A 165 -20.95 4.05 -1.05
CA GLU A 165 -22.10 4.64 -0.36
C GLU A 165 -21.71 5.67 0.72
N VAL A 166 -20.44 5.70 1.14
CA VAL A 166 -19.93 6.70 2.08
C VAL A 166 -19.94 8.08 1.40
N LYS A 167 -20.90 8.92 1.81
CA LYS A 167 -21.05 10.29 1.30
C LYS A 167 -19.85 11.17 1.68
N ASP A 168 -19.56 12.16 0.83
CA ASP A 168 -18.54 13.20 1.02
C ASP A 168 -17.08 12.74 1.04
N ASN A 169 -16.76 11.62 0.37
CA ASN A 169 -15.39 11.17 0.17
C ASN A 169 -15.05 10.97 -1.31
N ASP A 170 -14.78 12.09 -1.99
CA ASP A 170 -14.44 12.13 -3.42
C ASP A 170 -13.21 11.29 -3.79
N ASP A 171 -12.26 11.13 -2.86
CA ASP A 171 -11.05 10.37 -3.08
C ASP A 171 -11.31 8.85 -3.00
N VAL A 172 -12.13 8.41 -2.05
CA VAL A 172 -12.59 7.02 -1.95
C VAL A 172 -13.45 6.65 -3.17
N LEU A 173 -14.37 7.54 -3.57
CA LEU A 173 -15.18 7.34 -4.77
C LEU A 173 -14.29 7.22 -6.03
N SER A 174 -13.36 8.16 -6.21
CA SER A 174 -12.41 8.14 -7.34
C SER A 174 -11.58 6.86 -7.35
N TYR A 175 -11.07 6.43 -6.18
CA TYR A 175 -10.33 5.19 -6.03
C TYR A 175 -11.15 3.97 -6.44
N TRP A 176 -12.37 3.81 -5.92
CA TRP A 176 -13.21 2.65 -6.23
C TRP A 176 -13.72 2.65 -7.68
N LEU A 177 -13.96 3.82 -8.27
CA LEU A 177 -14.25 3.93 -9.71
C LEU A 177 -13.05 3.52 -10.57
N CYS A 178 -11.82 3.92 -10.20
CA CYS A 178 -10.60 3.45 -10.87
C CYS A 178 -10.47 1.92 -10.78
N ASN A 179 -10.68 1.36 -9.59
CA ASN A 179 -10.58 -0.08 -9.36
C ASN A 179 -11.65 -0.84 -10.15
N SER A 180 -12.91 -0.44 -10.05
CA SER A 180 -14.04 -1.09 -10.72
C SER A 180 -13.91 -1.06 -12.24
N SER A 181 -13.55 0.09 -12.82
CA SER A 181 -13.36 0.20 -14.27
C SER A 181 -12.19 -0.66 -14.79
N THR A 182 -11.10 -0.74 -14.03
CA THR A 182 -9.96 -1.60 -14.36
C THR A 182 -10.31 -3.08 -14.20
N LEU A 183 -11.03 -3.44 -13.14
CA LEU A 183 -11.49 -4.81 -12.92
C LEU A 183 -12.43 -5.25 -14.04
N LEU A 184 -13.46 -4.46 -14.36
CA LEU A 184 -14.39 -4.74 -15.46
C LEU A 184 -13.66 -4.99 -16.78
N LEU A 185 -12.67 -4.16 -17.08
CA LEU A 185 -11.85 -4.31 -18.27
C LEU A 185 -11.08 -5.65 -18.29
N LEU A 186 -10.45 -6.02 -17.17
CA LEU A 186 -9.71 -7.28 -17.06
C LEU A 186 -10.65 -8.48 -17.23
N LEU A 187 -11.82 -8.43 -16.59
CA LEU A 187 -12.87 -9.45 -16.71
C LEU A 187 -13.38 -9.60 -18.15
N GLN A 188 -13.71 -8.48 -18.81
CA GLN A 188 -14.16 -8.48 -20.21
C GLN A 188 -13.15 -9.12 -21.16
N ARG A 189 -11.84 -8.88 -20.94
CA ARG A 189 -10.79 -9.49 -21.76
C ARG A 189 -10.71 -10.99 -21.58
N THR A 190 -10.83 -11.47 -20.36
CA THR A 190 -10.81 -12.91 -20.05
C THR A 190 -12.01 -13.63 -20.65
N LEU A 191 -13.21 -13.07 -20.48
CA LEU A 191 -14.44 -13.67 -21.01
C LEU A 191 -14.46 -13.67 -22.55
N LYS A 192 -13.96 -12.59 -23.18
CA LYS A 192 -13.88 -12.51 -24.65
C LYS A 192 -12.83 -13.47 -25.23
N ALA A 193 -11.71 -13.68 -24.55
CA ALA A 193 -10.71 -14.68 -24.94
C ALA A 193 -11.25 -16.10 -24.76
N SER A 194 -12.00 -16.36 -23.68
CA SER A 194 -12.64 -17.65 -23.43
C SER A 194 -13.67 -18.02 -24.51
N GLY A 195 -14.45 -17.05 -25.01
CA GLY A 195 -15.40 -17.27 -26.12
C GLY A 195 -14.74 -17.40 -27.50
N ALA A 196 -13.51 -16.92 -27.67
CA ALA A 196 -12.75 -17.14 -28.91
C ALA A 196 -12.12 -18.55 -28.95
N ALA A 197 -11.82 -19.14 -27.78
CA ALA A 197 -11.33 -20.51 -27.67
C ALA A 197 -12.43 -21.57 -27.91
N SER A 198 -13.71 -21.20 -27.89
CA SER A 198 -14.84 -22.09 -28.19
C SER A 198 -15.24 -22.16 -29.67
N LEU A 199 -14.48 -21.54 -30.59
CA LEU A 199 -14.68 -21.66 -32.04
C LEU A 199 -13.91 -22.84 -32.63
N THR A 200 -14.15 -24.05 -32.11
CA THR A 200 -13.97 -25.29 -32.87
C THR A 200 -15.29 -25.61 -33.59
N PRO A 201 -15.29 -25.79 -34.93
CA PRO A 201 -16.51 -25.91 -35.72
C PRO A 201 -17.07 -27.33 -35.67
N GLN A 202 -18.01 -27.64 -34.78
CA GLN A 202 -18.83 -28.87 -34.86
C GLN A 202 -20.27 -28.66 -34.35
N ILE A 203 -20.96 -27.61 -34.81
CA ILE A 203 -22.43 -27.59 -34.78
C ILE A 203 -22.91 -27.97 -36.19
N LYS A 204 -22.77 -29.26 -36.52
CA LYS A 204 -23.52 -29.92 -37.58
C LYS A 204 -23.97 -31.29 -37.08
N ILE A 205 -24.93 -31.32 -36.16
CA ILE A 205 -25.66 -32.53 -35.82
C ILE A 205 -27.14 -32.16 -35.66
N TYR A 206 -27.87 -32.42 -36.75
CA TYR A 206 -29.31 -32.67 -36.92
C TYR A 206 -30.32 -31.60 -36.44
N LEU A 207 -30.75 -30.75 -37.39
CA LEU A 207 -32.19 -30.54 -37.57
C LEU A 207 -32.68 -31.54 -38.63
N LYS A 208 -33.41 -32.55 -38.17
CA LYS A 208 -34.29 -33.36 -39.00
C LYS A 208 -35.57 -33.56 -38.20
N ILE A 209 -36.44 -32.54 -38.23
CA ILE A 209 -37.90 -32.65 -38.17
C ILE A 209 -38.43 -31.57 -39.10
#